data_AF-A0A3D0CSJ9-F1
#
_entry.id   AF-A0A3D0CSJ9-F1
#
_cell.length_a   1.000
_cell.length_b   1.000
_cell.length_c   1.000
_cell.angle_alpha   90.00
_cell.angle_beta   90.00
_cell.angle_gamma   90.00
#
_symmetry.space_group_name_H-M   'P 1'
#
loop_
_entity.id
_entity.type
_entity.pdbx_description
1 polymer ?
#
loop_
_entity_poly.entity_id
_entity_poly.type
_entity_poly.pdbx_seq_one_letter_code
_entity_poly.pdbx_strand_id
1 'polypeptide(L)'
;MVTLNEIIQDIHGLEAELAQLERRYGLLSADFYHLYQAGELEQSRDFIQWVGYYEARLAREARYREMMYEYLRELRQRAGLGALHLIAEPTGGS
;
A
#
# COMPACT_ATOMS: atom_id res chain seq x y z
N MET A 1 7.54 3.78 16.78
CA MET A 1 6.26 3.05 16.57
C MET A 1 5.66 3.63 15.30
N VAL A 2 5.39 2.81 14.29
CA VAL A 2 4.84 3.31 13.01
C VAL A 2 3.33 3.49 13.16
N THR A 3 2.80 4.60 12.66
CA THR A 3 1.38 4.99 12.70
C THR A 3 0.64 4.54 11.43
N LEU A 4 -0.70 4.52 11.48
CA LEU A 4 -1.52 4.23 10.29
C LEU A 4 -1.27 5.26 9.18
N ASN A 5 -1.19 6.55 9.53
CA ASN A 5 -0.92 7.62 8.58
C ASN A 5 0.44 7.46 7.90
N GLU A 6 1.51 7.14 8.63
CA GLU A 6 2.83 6.88 8.03
C GLU A 6 2.78 5.73 7.01
N ILE A 7 2.06 4.64 7.31
CA ILE A 7 1.91 3.53 6.35
C ILE A 7 1.10 3.95 5.12
N ILE A 8 0.05 4.75 5.30
CA ILE A 8 -0.74 5.29 4.18
C ILE A 8 0.15 6.15 3.27
N GLN A 9 0.98 7.03 3.85
CA GLN A 9 1.92 7.85 3.08
C GLN A 9 2.95 6.99 2.34
N ASP A 10 3.49 5.95 2.99
CA ASP A 10 4.41 5.00 2.34
C ASP A 10 3.73 4.28 1.16
N ILE A 11 2.49 3.83 1.32
CA ILE A 11 1.71 3.18 0.25
C ILE A 11 1.55 4.13 -0.94
N HIS A 12 1.11 5.37 -0.70
CA HIS A 12 0.93 6.35 -1.77
C HIS A 12 2.24 6.74 -2.46
N GLY A 13 3.35 6.82 -1.71
CA GLY A 13 4.68 7.01 -2.30
C GLY A 13 5.06 5.88 -3.24
N LEU A 14 4.86 4.62 -2.82
CA LEU A 14 5.14 3.44 -3.65
C LEU A 14 4.22 3.36 -4.87
N GLU A 15 2.94 3.68 -4.73
CA GLU A 15 2.00 3.77 -5.85
C GLU A 15 2.42 4.82 -6.88
N ALA A 16 2.94 5.96 -6.44
CA ALA A 16 3.43 7.00 -7.35
C ALA A 16 4.65 6.53 -8.16
N GLU A 17 5.57 5.80 -7.54
CA GLU A 17 6.73 5.20 -8.21
C GLU A 17 6.31 4.11 -9.21
N LEU A 18 5.40 3.20 -8.81
CA LEU A 18 4.85 2.19 -9.70
C LEU A 18 4.15 2.82 -10.91
N ALA A 19 3.32 3.84 -10.69
CA ALA A 19 2.59 4.51 -11.76
C ALA A 19 3.52 5.21 -12.79
N GLN A 20 4.73 5.62 -12.40
CA GLN A 20 5.72 6.15 -13.35
C GLN A 20 6.19 5.06 -14.33
N LEU A 21 6.44 3.86 -13.83
CA LEU A 21 6.86 2.70 -14.64
C LEU A 21 5.70 2.20 -15.50
N GLU A 22 4.49 2.11 -14.95
CA GLU A 22 3.28 1.74 -15.72
C GLU A 22 3.06 2.68 -16.91
N ARG A 23 3.17 3.99 -16.71
CA ARG A 23 3.06 4.98 -17.80
C ARG A 23 4.19 4.85 -18.82
N ARG A 24 5.41 4.55 -18.37
CA ARG A 24 6.58 4.42 -19.25
C ARG A 24 6.48 3.22 -20.19
N TYR A 25 5.91 2.12 -19.71
CA TYR A 25 5.83 0.86 -20.44
C TYR A 25 4.43 0.53 -20.98
N GLY A 26 3.40 1.27 -20.58
CA GLY A 26 2.02 1.07 -21.03
C GLY A 26 1.35 -0.19 -20.47
N LEU A 27 1.80 -0.68 -19.32
CA LEU A 27 1.31 -1.90 -18.66
C LEU A 27 0.95 -1.61 -17.21
N LEU A 28 -0.10 -2.23 -16.69
CA LEU A 28 -0.43 -2.14 -15.27
C LEU A 28 0.51 -3.02 -14.45
N SER A 29 0.70 -2.68 -13.17
CA SER A 29 1.51 -3.48 -12.24
C SER A 29 1.01 -4.92 -12.10
N ALA A 30 -0.29 -5.17 -12.28
CA ALA A 30 -0.83 -6.52 -12.28
C ALA A 30 -0.26 -7.37 -13.44
N ASP A 31 -0.15 -6.78 -14.64
CA ASP A 31 0.40 -7.46 -15.82
C ASP A 31 1.91 -7.64 -15.67
N PHE A 32 2.62 -6.62 -15.16
CA PHE A 32 4.03 -6.76 -14.81
C PHE A 32 4.27 -7.91 -13.83
N TYR A 33 3.44 -8.02 -12.80
CA TYR A 33 3.59 -9.09 -11.82
C TYR A 33 3.38 -10.47 -12.43
N HIS A 34 2.39 -10.60 -13.31
CA HIS A 34 2.15 -11.85 -14.02
C HIS A 34 3.37 -12.28 -14.86
N LEU A 35 3.92 -11.36 -15.64
CA LEU A 35 5.13 -11.61 -16.46
C LEU A 35 6.35 -11.92 -15.59
N TYR A 36 6.51 -11.23 -14.46
CA TYR A 36 7.56 -11.49 -13.48
C TYR A 36 7.47 -12.93 -12.94
N GLN A 37 6.27 -13.35 -12.51
CA GLN A 37 6.03 -14.70 -11.98
C GLN A 37 6.24 -15.80 -13.03
N ALA A 38 5.95 -15.50 -14.30
CA ALA A 38 6.20 -16.41 -15.42
C ALA A 38 7.68 -16.49 -15.84
N GLY A 39 8.54 -15.60 -15.32
CA GLY A 39 9.95 -15.50 -15.75
C GLY A 39 10.12 -14.88 -17.13
N GLU A 40 9.13 -14.11 -17.59
CA GLU A 40 9.07 -13.51 -18.93
C GLU A 40 9.59 -12.06 -18.96
N LEU A 41 9.94 -11.47 -17.81
CA LEU A 41 10.57 -10.16 -17.73
C LEU A 41 12.10 -10.25 -17.87
N GLU A 42 12.67 -9.30 -18.62
CA GLU A 42 14.12 -9.10 -18.66
C GLU A 42 14.65 -8.55 -17.32
N GLN A 43 15.94 -8.73 -17.07
CA GLN A 43 16.62 -8.19 -15.87
C GLN A 43 17.10 -6.75 -16.10
N SER A 44 16.22 -5.88 -16.59
CA SER A 44 16.53 -4.46 -16.71
C SER A 44 16.49 -3.79 -15.33
N ARG A 45 17.21 -2.67 -15.20
CA ARG A 45 17.21 -1.86 -13.97
C ARG A 45 15.79 -1.45 -13.58
N ASP A 46 14.97 -1.08 -14.56
CA ASP A 46 13.61 -0.59 -14.35
C ASP A 46 12.71 -1.71 -13.82
N PHE A 47 12.86 -2.96 -14.31
CA PHE A 47 12.07 -4.09 -13.79
C PHE A 47 12.52 -4.55 -12.42
N ILE A 48 13.83 -4.55 -12.14
CA ILE A 48 14.34 -4.82 -10.78
C ILE A 48 13.78 -3.79 -9.80
N GLN A 49 13.75 -2.52 -10.19
CA GLN A 49 13.19 -1.43 -9.40
C GLN A 49 11.66 -1.57 -9.24
N TRP A 50 10.95 -1.93 -10.31
CA TRP A 50 9.51 -2.20 -10.28
C TRP A 50 9.16 -3.30 -9.27
N VAL A 51 9.86 -4.46 -9.33
CA VAL A 51 9.65 -5.57 -8.38
C VAL A 51 9.86 -5.10 -6.95
N GLY A 52 10.94 -4.36 -6.69
CA GLY A 52 11.23 -3.81 -5.36
C GLY A 52 10.10 -2.91 -4.83
N TYR A 53 9.58 -1.99 -5.65
CA TYR A 53 8.46 -1.14 -5.26
C TYR A 53 7.17 -1.93 -5.06
N TYR A 54 6.90 -2.90 -5.93
CA TYR A 54 5.68 -3.70 -5.86
C TYR A 54 5.64 -4.57 -4.61
N GLU A 55 6.72 -5.27 -4.30
CA GLU A 55 6.83 -6.08 -3.07
C GLU A 55 6.80 -5.22 -1.81
N ALA A 56 7.47 -4.06 -1.83
CA ALA A 56 7.40 -3.11 -0.73
C ALA A 56 5.95 -2.63 -0.49
N ARG A 57 5.19 -2.33 -1.56
CA ARG A 57 3.79 -1.92 -1.47
C ARG A 57 2.94 -3.03 -0.86
N LEU A 58 3.09 -4.26 -1.33
CA LEU A 58 2.38 -5.42 -0.76
C LEU A 58 2.65 -5.60 0.73
N ALA A 59 3.92 -5.43 1.15
CA ALA A 59 4.29 -5.51 2.56
C ALA A 59 3.66 -4.38 3.39
N ARG A 60 3.58 -3.15 2.86
CA ARG A 60 2.95 -2.01 3.57
C ARG A 60 1.44 -2.17 3.66
N GLU A 61 0.79 -2.64 2.60
CA GLU A 61 -0.64 -2.95 2.64
C GLU A 61 -0.97 -4.07 3.60
N ALA A 62 -0.13 -5.11 3.69
CA ALA A 62 -0.32 -6.19 4.67
C ALA A 62 -0.28 -5.64 6.09
N ARG A 63 0.74 -4.84 6.40
CA ARG A 63 0.87 -4.19 7.71
C ARG A 63 -0.27 -3.22 8.00
N TYR A 64 -0.72 -2.44 7.00
CA TYR A 64 -1.87 -1.58 7.12
C TYR A 64 -3.12 -2.37 7.48
N ARG A 65 -3.39 -3.48 6.79
CA ARG A 65 -4.55 -4.36 7.06
C ARG A 65 -4.52 -4.90 8.49
N GLU A 66 -3.36 -5.33 8.99
CA GLU A 66 -3.19 -5.80 10.37
C GLU A 66 -3.52 -4.68 11.37
N MET A 67 -2.94 -3.49 11.20
CA MET A 67 -3.17 -2.37 12.10
C MET A 67 -4.61 -1.85 12.04
N MET A 68 -5.19 -1.80 10.85
CA MET A 68 -6.58 -1.39 10.64
C MET A 68 -7.56 -2.39 11.25
N TYR A 69 -7.25 -3.69 11.20
CA TYR A 69 -8.07 -4.72 11.85
C TYR A 69 -8.15 -4.49 13.36
N GLU A 70 -7.02 -4.26 14.03
CA GLU A 70 -7.01 -3.97 15.48
C GLU A 70 -7.72 -2.64 15.79
N TYR A 71 -7.47 -1.59 15.02
CA TYR A 71 -8.16 -0.31 15.18
C TYR A 71 -9.69 -0.45 15.08
N LEU A 72 -10.19 -1.13 14.04
CA LEU A 72 -11.62 -1.37 13.86
C LEU A 72 -12.21 -2.29 14.92
N ARG A 73 -11.43 -3.26 15.41
CA ARG A 73 -11.84 -4.14 16.51
C ARG A 73 -12.08 -3.34 17.78
N GLU A 74 -11.14 -2.46 18.15
CA GLU A 74 -11.32 -1.56 19.29
C GLU A 74 -12.50 -0.60 19.10
N LEU A 75 -12.66 -0.03 17.90
CA LEU A 75 -13.74 0.90 17.61
C LEU A 75 -15.12 0.21 17.76
N ARG A 76 -15.26 -1.02 17.27
CA ARG A 76 -16.47 -1.83 17.45
C ARG A 76 -16.74 -2.15 18.91
N GLN A 77 -15.71 -2.50 19.69
CA GLN A 77 -15.87 -2.75 21.12
C GLN A 77 -16.35 -1.51 21.87
N ARG A 78 -15.85 -0.32 21.51
CA ARG A 78 -16.28 0.95 22.11
C ARG A 78 -17.69 1.37 21.68
N ALA A 79 -18.05 1.14 20.42
CA ALA A 79 -19.37 1.48 19.88
C ALA A 79 -20.48 0.52 20.36
N GLY A 80 -20.13 -0.72 20.72
CA GLY A 80 -21.10 -1.76 21.07
C GLY A 80 -22.01 -2.10 19.90
N LEU A 81 -23.33 -1.89 20.06
CA LEU A 81 -24.34 -2.03 18.99
C LEU A 81 -24.59 -0.73 18.21
N GLY A 82 -23.91 0.36 18.57
CA GLY A 82 -24.03 1.67 17.93
C GLY A 82 -23.23 1.80 16.64
N ALA A 83 -23.42 2.91 15.93
CA ALA A 83 -22.64 3.22 14.72
C ALA A 83 -21.16 3.49 15.06
N LEU A 84 -20.26 3.09 14.16
CA LEU A 84 -18.83 3.38 14.28
C LEU A 84 -18.59 4.89 14.08
N HIS A 85 -18.02 5.54 15.08
CA HIS A 85 -17.65 6.95 14.99
C HIS A 85 -16.18 7.07 14.58
N LEU A 86 -15.93 7.33 13.31
CA LEU A 86 -14.58 7.61 12.80
C LEU A 86 -14.19 9.02 13.23
N ILE A 87 -13.13 9.13 14.02
CA ILE A 87 -12.54 10.42 14.36
C ILE A 87 -11.56 10.75 13.24
N ALA A 88 -11.74 11.90 12.60
CA ALA A 88 -10.72 12.41 11.68
C ALA A 88 -9.43 12.63 12.47
N GLU A 89 -8.35 11.96 12.09
CA GLU A 89 -7.04 12.34 12.59
C GLU A 89 -6.81 13.81 12.18
N PRO A 90 -6.39 14.69 13.10
CA PRO A 90 -6.01 16.03 12.71
C PRO A 90 -4.87 15.87 11.69
N THR A 91 -5.16 16.13 10.42
CA THR A 91 -4.14 16.26 9.37
C THR A 91 -3.11 17.23 9.92
N GLY A 92 -1.91 16.71 10.24
CA GLY A 92 -0.86 17.45 10.90
C GLY A 92 -0.53 18.73 10.13
N GLY A 93 -1.17 19.82 10.51
CA GLY A 93 -0.79 21.16 10.15
C GLY A 93 0.20 21.63 11.20
N SER A 94 1.49 21.52 10.90
CA SER A 94 2.59 22.27 11.52
C SER A 94 3.77 22.25 10.58
#